data_AF-A0A1G4EQA1-F1
#
_entry.id   AF-A0A1G4EQA1-F1
#
_cell.length_a   1.000
_cell.length_b   1.000
_cell.length_c   1.000
_cell.angle_alpha   90.00
_cell.angle_beta   90.00
_cell.angle_gamma   90.00
#
_symmetry.space_group_name_H-M   'P 1'
#
loop_
_entity.id
_entity.type
_entity.pdbx_description
1 polymer ?
#
loop_
_entity_poly.entity_id
_entity_poly.type
_entity_poly.pdbx_seq_one_letter_code
_entity_poly.pdbx_strand_id
1 'polypeptide(L)' 'MLQPHELYAAQGFPSNYIIEHDFYGKPYPKTEQVSRCGNAVPPPFAEQLVRENLPEMSVAEGG' A
#
# COMPACT_ATOMS: atom_id res chain seq x y z
N MET A 1 -3.14 -19.91 -5.59
CA MET A 1 -2.39 -18.65 -5.37
C MET A 1 -3.36 -17.63 -4.83
N LEU A 2 -2.94 -16.81 -3.86
CA LEU A 2 -3.78 -15.74 -3.30
C LEU A 2 -4.23 -14.77 -4.40
N GLN A 3 -5.43 -14.21 -4.26
CA GLN A 3 -5.94 -13.14 -5.10
C GLN A 3 -5.22 -11.82 -4.81
N PRO A 4 -5.17 -10.88 -5.78
CA PRO A 4 -4.53 -9.58 -5.57
C PRO A 4 -4.95 -8.87 -4.28
N HIS A 5 -6.25 -8.76 -4.00
CA HIS A 5 -6.73 -8.10 -2.78
C HIS A 5 -6.22 -8.75 -1.49
N GLU A 6 -6.06 -10.08 -1.47
CA GLU A 6 -5.49 -10.81 -0.33
C GLU A 6 -4.00 -10.49 -0.15
N LEU A 7 -3.25 -10.37 -1.24
CA LEU A 7 -1.84 -10.01 -1.21
C LEU A 7 -1.62 -8.57 -0.68
N TYR A 8 -2.44 -7.62 -1.12
CA TYR A 8 -2.37 -6.24 -0.64
C TYR A 8 -2.78 -6.13 0.84
N ALA A 9 -3.85 -6.84 1.25
CA ALA A 9 -4.26 -6.89 2.65
C ALA A 9 -3.15 -7.48 3.55
N ALA A 10 -2.48 -8.55 3.09
CA ALA A 10 -1.37 -9.15 3.82
C ALA A 10 -0.17 -8.21 4.02
N GLN A 11 0.00 -7.19 3.16
CA GLN A 11 1.03 -6.17 3.28
C GLN A 11 0.58 -4.94 4.10
N GLY A 12 -0.65 -4.91 4.60
CA GLY A 12 -1.17 -3.79 5.40
C GLY A 12 -1.67 -2.62 4.57
N PHE A 13 -1.97 -2.81 3.28
CA PHE A 13 -2.69 -1.79 2.52
C PHE A 13 -4.13 -1.66 3.02
N PRO A 14 -4.68 -0.43 3.06
CA PRO A 14 -6.05 -0.22 3.52
C PRO A 14 -7.05 -0.83 2.51
N SER A 15 -8.23 -1.22 3.00
CA SER A 15 -9.26 -1.91 2.18
C SER A 15 -9.81 -1.04 1.05
N ASN A 16 -9.64 0.28 1.13
CA ASN A 16 -10.03 1.24 0.09
C ASN A 16 -8.90 1.54 -0.92
N TYR A 17 -7.77 0.84 -0.85
CA TYR A 17 -6.67 1.01 -1.80
C TYR A 17 -7.05 0.44 -3.18
N ILE A 18 -7.04 1.29 -4.20
CA ILE A 18 -7.46 0.91 -5.55
C ILE A 18 -6.31 0.19 -6.27
N ILE A 19 -6.52 -1.08 -6.61
CA ILE A 19 -5.52 -1.92 -7.31
C ILE A 19 -5.93 -2.27 -8.74
N GLU A 20 -7.19 -2.03 -9.10
CA GLU A 20 -7.80 -2.60 -10.31
C GLU A 20 -7.65 -1.71 -11.54
N HIS A 21 -7.36 -0.42 -11.37
CA HIS A 21 -7.29 0.54 -12.46
C HIS A 21 -6.36 1.71 -12.14
N ASP A 22 -5.98 2.44 -13.19
CA ASP A 22 -5.23 3.69 -13.07
C ASP A 22 -6.15 4.90 -12.82
N PHE A 23 -5.55 6.08 -12.69
CA PHE A 23 -6.29 7.32 -12.43
C PHE A 23 -7.15 7.81 -13.61
N TYR A 24 -7.01 7.23 -14.80
CA TYR A 24 -7.89 7.43 -15.95
C TYR A 24 -8.99 6.36 -16.05
N GLY A 25 -9.03 5.38 -15.13
CA GLY A 25 -9.97 4.26 -15.16
C GLY A 25 -9.55 3.10 -16.07
N LYS A 26 -8.33 3.08 -16.59
CA LYS A 26 -7.83 1.96 -17.40
C LYS A 26 -7.62 0.74 -16.49
N PRO A 27 -8.26 -0.41 -16.77
CA PRO A 27 -8.16 -1.58 -15.92
C PRO A 27 -6.78 -2.26 -16.01
N TYR A 28 -6.34 -2.85 -14.91
CA TYR A 28 -5.12 -3.64 -14.82
C TYR A 28 -5.41 -5.14 -14.78
N PRO A 29 -4.70 -5.95 -15.59
CA PRO A 29 -4.79 -7.40 -15.51
C PRO A 29 -4.23 -7.89 -14.16
N LYS A 30 -4.71 -9.05 -13.69
CA LYS A 30 -4.27 -9.64 -12.41
C LYS A 30 -2.75 -9.77 -12.30
N THR A 31 -2.05 -10.06 -13.41
CA THR A 31 -0.58 -10.18 -13.45
C THR A 31 0.12 -8.87 -13.07
N GLU A 32 -0.38 -7.73 -13.55
CA GLU A 32 0.14 -6.42 -13.17
C GLU A 32 -0.15 -6.09 -11.70
N GLN A 33 -1.35 -6.43 -11.21
CA GLN A 33 -1.70 -6.21 -9.80
C GLN A 33 -0.77 -6.98 -8.88
N VAL A 34 -0.51 -8.26 -9.18
CA VAL A 34 0.43 -9.10 -8.41
C VAL A 34 1.86 -8.58 -8.52
N SER A 35 2.31 -8.19 -9.72
CA SER A 35 3.65 -7.64 -9.93
C SER A 35 3.87 -6.34 -9.15
N ARG A 36 2.88 -5.46 -9.12
CA ARG A 36 2.94 -4.21 -8.33
C ARG A 36 2.94 -4.49 -6.84
N CYS A 37 2.08 -5.40 -6.39
CA CYS A 37 2.07 -5.85 -5.00
C CYS A 37 3.45 -6.37 -4.56
N GLY A 38 4.08 -7.22 -5.37
CA GLY A 38 5.41 -7.77 -5.07
C GLY A 38 6.56 -6.76 -5.09
N ASN A 39 6.39 -5.62 -5.76
CA ASN A 39 7.40 -4.55 -5.81
C ASN A 39 7.09 -3.37 -4.86
N ALA A 40 5.95 -3.40 -4.16
CA ALA A 40 5.57 -2.35 -3.24
C ALA A 40 6.29 -2.50 -1.89
N VAL A 41 6.43 -1.40 -1.17
CA VAL A 41 6.86 -1.41 0.23
C VAL A 41 5.60 -1.50 1.11
N PRO A 42 5.51 -2.45 2.06
CA PRO A 42 4.42 -2.52 3.02
C PRO A 42 4.23 -1.19 3.78
N PRO A 43 3.03 -0.59 3.79
CA PRO A 43 2.78 0.68 4.47
C PRO A 43 3.24 0.74 5.95
N PRO A 44 3.06 -0.30 6.78
CA PRO A 44 3.50 -0.25 8.18
C PRO A 44 5.02 -0.06 8.33
N PHE A 45 5.80 -0.57 7.38
CA PHE A 45 7.26 -0.42 7.41
C PHE A 45 7.66 1.01 7.07
N ALA A 46 7.04 1.58 6.02
CA ALA A 46 7.27 2.97 5.65
C ALA A 46 6.86 3.92 6.79
N GLU A 47 5.72 3.68 7.43
CA GLU A 47 5.25 4.47 8.57
C GLU A 47 6.25 4.47 9.73
N GLN A 48 6.71 3.30 10.17
CA GLN A 48 7.63 3.22 11.31
C GLN A 48 8.97 3.88 10.98
N LEU A 49 9.50 3.67 9.78
CA LEU A 49 10.76 4.29 9.37
C LEU A 49 10.67 5.81 9.37
N VAL A 50 9.57 6.38 8.87
CA VAL A 50 9.36 7.83 8.89
C VAL A 50 9.21 8.33 10.32
N ARG A 51 8.43 7.63 11.17
CA ARG A 51 8.21 8.01 12.57
C ARG A 51 9.51 8.08 13.37
N GLU A 52 10.40 7.12 13.19
CA GLU A 52 11.68 7.05 13.92
C GLU A 52 12.72 8.05 13.38
N ASN A 53 12.77 8.28 12.06
CA ASN A 53 13.83 9.08 11.45
C ASN A 53 13.45 10.56 11.21
N LEU A 54 12.15 10.86 11.11
CA LEU A 54 11.61 12.20 10.81
C LEU A 54 10.40 12.50 11.74
N PRO A 55 10.61 12.52 13.06
CA PRO A 55 9.53 12.74 14.03
C PRO A 55 8.80 14.08 13.83
N GLU A 56 9.45 15.10 13.29
CA GLU A 56 8.88 16.40 12.97
C GLU A 56 7.87 16.38 11.81
N MET A 57 7.96 15.38 10.92
CA MET A 57 7.01 15.18 9.82
C MET A 57 5.85 14.26 10.23
N SER A 58 5.98 13.59 11.37
CA SER A 58 4.89 12.81 11.93
C SER A 58 3.83 13.78 12.44
N VAL A 59 2.58 13.60 12.01
CA VAL A 59 1.46 14.33 12.62
C VAL A 59 1.47 13.94 14.10
N ALA A 60 1.69 14.92 14.99
CA ALA A 60 1.52 14.68 16.41
C ALA A 60 0.12 14.07 16.61
N GLU A 61 0.04 12.90 17.23
CA GLU A 61 -1.24 12.42 17.72
C GLU A 61 -1.73 13.48 18.70
N GLY A 62 -2.71 14.28 18.25
CA GLY A 62 -3.22 15.41 19.01
C GLY A 62 -3.67 14.98 20.39
N GLY A 63 -2.97 15.51 21.39
CA GLY A 63 -3.40 15.72 22.77
C GLY A 63 -3.04 17.14 23.16
#